data_AF-A0A1H2SLJ8-F1
#
_entry.id   AF-A0A1H2SLJ8-F1
#
_cell.length_a   1.000
_cell.length_b   1.000
_cell.length_c   1.000
_cell.angle_alpha   90.00
_cell.angle_beta   90.00
_cell.angle_gamma   90.00
#
_symmetry.space_group_name_H-M   'P 1'
#
loop_
_entity.id
_entity.type
_entity.pdbx_description
1 polymer ?
#
loop_
_entity_poly.entity_id
_entity_poly.type
_entity_poly.pdbx_seq_one_letter_code
_entity_poly.pdbx_strand_id
1 'polypeptide(L)'
;MASRAVAALPAYQIALWPDGWVLGASGEVTVRDTHAMAEARRWYALADRAAAAPCMDRTMRLYGTFVPRPIVALAGQRFLSESVASVALQLVAGDWITQRRQQLLAAPDEAIRTRRLGWTGSRHTVDLDAEAVAACVMQAMADCLREGLIPTTGYDLKVRPDDGFGIRGYRCVVTLGLEDDACGRVREALQTALVPWNRAVVRDGAAHPLVQIEVRGRGEAARRRSD
;
A
#
# COMPACT_ATOMS: atom_id res chain seq x y z
N MET A 1 3.67 23.11 21.76
CA MET A 1 4.50 23.49 20.59
C MET A 1 4.12 22.73 19.32
N ALA A 2 3.80 21.43 19.37
CA ALA A 2 3.48 20.63 18.18
C ALA A 2 2.32 21.17 17.34
N SER A 3 1.24 21.66 17.95
CA SER A 3 0.11 22.26 17.23
C SER A 3 0.53 23.46 16.37
N ARG A 4 1.40 24.35 16.87
CA ARG A 4 1.96 25.46 16.08
C ARG A 4 2.84 24.96 14.94
N ALA A 5 3.62 23.91 15.17
CA ALA A 5 4.46 23.31 14.13
C ALA A 5 3.62 22.71 13.00
N VAL A 6 2.53 22.00 13.32
CA VAL A 6 1.57 21.47 12.33
C VAL A 6 0.83 22.61 11.61
N ALA A 7 0.39 23.64 12.34
CA ALA A 7 -0.29 24.79 11.77
C ALA A 7 0.59 25.58 10.78
N ALA A 8 1.90 25.62 11.00
CA ALA A 8 2.85 26.31 10.13
C ALA A 8 3.23 25.52 8.87
N LEU A 9 2.78 24.26 8.71
CA LEU A 9 3.17 23.45 7.56
C LEU A 9 2.60 24.02 6.26
N PRO A 10 3.40 24.05 5.19
CA PRO A 10 2.92 24.43 3.86
C PRO A 10 1.94 23.39 3.32
N ALA A 11 1.08 23.79 2.37
CA ALA A 11 0.01 22.95 1.85
C ALA A 11 0.53 21.63 1.25
N TYR A 12 1.67 21.67 0.56
CA TYR A 12 2.26 20.46 -0.02
C TYR A 12 2.66 19.43 1.05
N GLN A 13 3.21 19.87 2.20
CA GLN A 13 3.58 18.96 3.30
C GLN A 13 2.34 18.39 4.00
N ILE A 14 1.25 19.14 4.11
CA ILE A 14 -0.01 18.62 4.64
C ILE A 14 -0.58 17.54 3.69
N ALA A 15 -0.63 17.85 2.41
CA ALA A 15 -1.18 16.96 1.40
C ALA A 15 -0.39 15.65 1.28
N LEU A 16 0.93 15.77 1.30
CA LEU A 16 1.87 14.66 1.12
C LEU A 16 2.34 14.08 2.45
N TRP A 17 1.66 14.41 3.55
CA TRP A 17 2.01 13.93 4.88
C TRP A 17 1.98 12.39 4.99
N PRO A 18 2.93 11.75 5.68
CA PRO A 18 4.01 12.37 6.49
C PRO A 18 5.30 12.70 5.75
N ASP A 19 5.53 12.15 4.56
CA ASP A 19 6.85 12.10 3.94
C ASP A 19 6.82 11.98 2.39
N GLY A 20 5.67 12.21 1.77
CA GLY A 20 5.42 12.09 0.33
C GLY A 20 6.10 13.15 -0.54
N TRP A 21 7.22 13.72 -0.09
CA TRP A 21 7.97 14.72 -0.85
C TRP A 21 9.48 14.58 -0.61
N VAL A 22 10.27 15.02 -1.59
CA VAL A 22 11.72 15.26 -1.48
C VAL A 22 11.98 16.71 -1.80
N LEU A 23 12.71 17.40 -0.93
CA LEU A 23 13.25 18.73 -1.21
C LEU A 23 14.65 18.58 -1.82
N GLY A 24 14.83 19.04 -3.05
CA GLY A 24 16.15 19.06 -3.69
C GLY A 24 16.99 20.24 -3.23
N ALA A 25 18.29 20.21 -3.53
CA ALA A 25 19.26 21.21 -3.06
C ALA A 25 18.94 22.64 -3.53
N SER A 26 18.29 22.78 -4.70
CA SER A 26 17.82 24.04 -5.29
C SER A 26 16.42 24.47 -4.82
N GLY A 27 15.82 23.78 -3.85
CA GLY A 27 14.48 24.09 -3.32
C GLY A 27 13.32 23.51 -4.13
N GLU A 28 13.61 22.73 -5.17
CA GLU A 28 12.60 21.95 -5.90
C GLU A 28 11.91 20.92 -5.00
N VAL A 29 10.64 20.63 -5.30
CA VAL A 29 9.88 19.61 -4.58
C VAL A 29 9.52 18.50 -5.56
N THR A 30 9.98 17.29 -5.27
CA THR A 30 9.54 16.08 -5.99
C THR A 30 8.50 15.36 -5.15
N VAL A 31 7.35 15.06 -5.74
CA VAL A 31 6.29 14.31 -5.08
C VAL A 31 6.64 12.82 -5.10
N ARG A 32 6.69 12.20 -3.92
CA ARG A 32 6.85 10.76 -3.78
C ARG A 32 5.49 10.10 -3.70
N ASP A 33 5.44 8.87 -4.18
CA ASP A 33 4.29 8.02 -3.93
C ASP A 33 4.24 7.66 -2.44
N THR A 34 3.12 7.98 -1.78
CA THR A 34 2.87 7.57 -0.40
C THR A 34 2.08 6.27 -0.39
N HIS A 35 2.08 5.54 0.73
CA HIS A 35 1.21 4.38 0.90
C HIS A 35 -0.27 4.73 0.67
N ALA A 36 -0.72 5.88 1.20
CA ALA A 36 -2.10 6.34 1.02
C ALA A 36 -2.43 6.61 -0.45
N MET A 37 -1.48 7.14 -1.23
CA MET A 37 -1.64 7.34 -2.67
C MET A 37 -1.66 6.02 -3.44
N ALA A 38 -0.78 5.07 -3.10
CA ALA A 38 -0.75 3.74 -3.69
C ALA A 38 -2.05 2.96 -3.42
N GLU A 39 -2.57 3.04 -2.20
CA GLU A 39 -3.84 2.43 -1.82
C GLU A 39 -5.01 3.09 -2.55
N ALA A 40 -5.08 4.43 -2.56
CA ALA A 40 -6.11 5.15 -3.31
C ALA A 40 -6.10 4.78 -4.80
N ARG A 41 -4.92 4.63 -5.41
CA ARG A 41 -4.79 4.16 -6.80
C ARG A 41 -5.40 2.79 -7.04
N ARG A 42 -5.22 1.84 -6.12
CA ARG A 42 -5.86 0.50 -6.20
C ARG A 42 -7.38 0.60 -6.17
N TRP A 43 -7.92 1.43 -5.27
CA TRP A 43 -9.36 1.68 -5.19
C TRP A 43 -9.91 2.32 -6.47
N TYR A 44 -9.19 3.28 -7.04
CA TYR A 44 -9.57 3.90 -8.30
C TYR A 44 -9.54 2.92 -9.47
N ALA A 45 -8.51 2.06 -9.56
CA ALA A 45 -8.45 1.01 -10.57
C ALA A 45 -9.56 -0.06 -10.40
N LEU A 46 -10.03 -0.31 -9.18
CA LEU A 46 -11.19 -1.15 -8.94
C LEU A 46 -12.49 -0.45 -9.38
N ALA A 47 -12.67 0.83 -9.04
CA ALA A 47 -13.84 1.61 -9.41
C ALA A 47 -13.99 1.74 -10.94
N ASP A 48 -12.87 1.94 -11.65
CA ASP A 48 -12.83 2.06 -13.10
C ASP A 48 -13.25 0.74 -13.78
N ARG A 49 -12.93 -0.41 -13.18
CA ARG A 49 -13.39 -1.73 -13.65
C ARG A 49 -14.86 -2.01 -13.35
N ALA A 50 -15.39 -1.47 -12.26
CA ALA A 50 -16.75 -1.73 -11.78
C ALA A 50 -17.79 -0.69 -12.23
N ALA A 51 -17.41 0.33 -13.02
CA ALA A 51 -18.25 1.49 -13.37
C ALA A 51 -18.89 2.20 -12.16
N ALA A 52 -18.28 2.12 -10.98
CA ALA A 52 -18.88 2.48 -9.69
C ALA A 52 -18.19 3.68 -9.00
N ALA A 53 -17.81 4.71 -9.77
CA ALA A 53 -17.02 5.84 -9.26
C ALA A 53 -17.65 6.61 -8.07
N PRO A 54 -18.97 6.92 -8.03
CA PRO A 54 -19.53 7.78 -6.97
C PRO A 54 -19.58 7.13 -5.58
N CYS A 55 -19.77 5.81 -5.50
CA CYS A 55 -19.79 5.12 -4.21
C CYS A 55 -18.39 4.88 -3.64
N MET A 56 -17.34 4.96 -4.47
CA MET A 56 -15.98 4.61 -4.06
C MET A 56 -15.38 5.64 -3.12
N ASP A 57 -15.54 6.93 -3.38
CA ASP A 57 -14.99 8.00 -2.53
C ASP A 57 -15.54 7.94 -1.11
N ARG A 58 -16.84 7.65 -0.96
CA ARG A 58 -17.49 7.46 0.35
C ARG A 58 -16.88 6.26 1.07
N THR A 59 -16.70 5.14 0.38
CA THR A 59 -16.09 3.93 0.92
C THR A 59 -14.64 4.18 1.36
N MET A 60 -13.82 4.82 0.53
CA MET A 60 -12.44 5.17 0.86
C MET A 60 -12.36 6.09 2.08
N ARG A 61 -13.31 7.03 2.25
CA ARG A 61 -13.39 7.88 3.44
C ARG A 61 -13.72 7.10 4.70
N LEU A 62 -14.65 6.13 4.63
CA LEU A 62 -14.99 5.25 5.75
C LEU A 62 -13.79 4.41 6.21
N TYR A 63 -12.96 3.96 5.26
CA TYR A 63 -11.74 3.20 5.55
C TYR A 63 -10.51 4.06 5.85
N GLY A 64 -10.62 5.40 5.82
CA GLY A 64 -9.50 6.30 6.09
C GLY A 64 -8.41 6.32 5.01
N THR A 65 -8.69 5.76 3.83
CA THR A 65 -7.73 5.64 2.70
C THR A 65 -7.94 6.70 1.61
N PHE A 66 -8.85 7.64 1.83
CA PHE A 66 -9.21 8.63 0.82
C PHE A 66 -8.08 9.64 0.55
N VAL A 67 -7.50 9.53 -0.65
CA VAL A 67 -6.61 10.53 -1.26
C VAL A 67 -7.18 10.91 -2.62
N PRO A 68 -7.46 12.20 -2.90
CA PRO A 68 -8.07 12.62 -4.16
C PRO A 68 -7.26 12.18 -5.39
N ARG A 69 -7.95 11.78 -6.47
CA ARG A 69 -7.31 11.42 -7.76
C ARG A 69 -6.27 12.43 -8.23
N PRO A 70 -6.51 13.76 -8.18
CA PRO A 70 -5.50 14.74 -8.59
C PRO A 70 -4.22 14.66 -7.77
N ILE A 71 -4.30 14.39 -6.46
CA ILE A 71 -3.12 14.20 -5.62
C ILE A 71 -2.38 12.92 -5.99
N VAL A 72 -3.10 11.81 -6.21
CA VAL A 72 -2.50 10.55 -6.67
C VAL A 72 -1.78 10.72 -8.02
N ALA A 73 -2.35 11.51 -8.93
CA ALA A 73 -1.78 11.78 -10.25
C ALA A 73 -0.51 12.65 -10.20
N LEU A 74 -0.26 13.36 -9.09
CA LEU A 74 0.97 14.13 -8.90
C LEU A 74 2.16 13.26 -8.47
N ALA A 75 1.99 11.95 -8.22
CA ALA A 75 3.10 11.05 -7.90
C ALA A 75 4.21 11.15 -8.96
N GLY A 76 5.47 11.35 -8.52
CA GLY A 76 6.62 11.49 -9.41
C GLY A 76 6.76 12.86 -10.08
N GLN A 77 5.80 13.77 -9.91
CA GLN A 77 5.91 15.14 -10.45
C GLN A 77 6.93 15.96 -9.68
N ARG A 78 7.57 16.89 -10.39
CA ARG A 78 8.54 17.84 -9.83
C ARG A 78 8.05 19.26 -9.98
N PHE A 79 8.12 20.02 -8.90
CA PHE A 79 7.84 21.45 -8.85
C PHE A 79 9.13 22.23 -8.65
N LEU A 80 9.19 23.41 -9.25
CA LEU A 80 10.38 24.28 -9.20
C LEU A 80 10.68 24.82 -7.80
N SER A 81 9.67 24.93 -6.93
CA SER A 81 9.83 25.40 -5.55
C SER A 81 8.72 24.90 -4.62
N GLU A 82 8.93 25.01 -3.31
CA GLU A 82 7.92 24.75 -2.28
C GLU A 82 6.64 25.60 -2.44
N SER A 83 6.79 26.85 -2.87
CA SER A 83 5.65 27.75 -3.11
C SER A 83 4.81 27.27 -4.29
N VAL A 84 5.48 26.88 -5.40
CA VAL A 84 4.79 26.36 -6.59
C VAL A 84 4.07 25.04 -6.26
N ALA A 85 4.73 24.14 -5.53
CA ALA A 85 4.09 22.92 -5.05
C ALA A 85 2.87 23.22 -4.18
N SER A 86 2.99 24.13 -3.20
CA SER A 86 1.88 24.49 -2.32
C SER A 86 0.68 25.04 -3.08
N VAL A 87 0.90 25.94 -4.04
CA VAL A 87 -0.17 26.50 -4.88
C VAL A 87 -0.82 25.41 -5.73
N ALA A 88 -0.02 24.58 -6.41
CA ALA A 88 -0.53 23.50 -7.25
C ALA A 88 -1.41 22.52 -6.45
N LEU A 89 -0.94 22.06 -5.28
CA LEU A 89 -1.71 21.14 -4.44
C LEU A 89 -2.97 21.80 -3.86
N GLN A 90 -2.90 23.08 -3.48
CA GLN A 90 -4.07 23.83 -3.00
C GLN A 90 -5.15 23.99 -4.09
N LEU A 91 -4.74 24.21 -5.34
CA LEU A 91 -5.68 24.35 -6.47
C LEU A 91 -6.43 23.05 -6.77
N VAL A 92 -5.76 21.89 -6.67
CA VAL A 92 -6.37 20.61 -7.05
C VAL A 92 -7.09 19.89 -5.90
N ALA A 93 -6.79 20.23 -4.65
CA ALA A 93 -7.30 19.51 -3.48
C ALA A 93 -7.47 20.38 -2.22
N GLY A 94 -7.70 21.69 -2.36
CA GLY A 94 -7.70 22.65 -1.25
C GLY A 94 -8.61 22.29 -0.07
N ASP A 95 -9.85 21.87 -0.34
CA ASP A 95 -10.80 21.47 0.72
C ASP A 95 -10.32 20.23 1.48
N TRP A 96 -9.80 19.25 0.76
CA TRP A 96 -9.24 18.03 1.36
C TRP A 96 -7.99 18.34 2.18
N ILE A 97 -7.13 19.25 1.72
CA ILE A 97 -5.94 19.71 2.47
C ILE A 97 -6.37 20.40 3.77
N THR A 98 -7.42 21.23 3.73
CA THR A 98 -7.98 21.87 4.92
C THR A 98 -8.49 20.83 5.92
N GLN A 99 -9.25 19.84 5.46
CA GLN A 99 -9.74 18.73 6.30
C GLN A 99 -8.58 17.93 6.89
N ARG A 100 -7.57 17.58 6.07
CA ARG A 100 -6.39 16.83 6.51
C ARG A 100 -5.57 17.61 7.53
N ARG A 101 -5.45 18.93 7.38
CA ARG A 101 -4.83 19.80 8.38
C ARG A 101 -5.57 19.75 9.72
N GLN A 102 -6.90 19.80 9.70
CA GLN A 102 -7.72 19.68 10.92
C GLN A 102 -7.51 18.32 11.59
N GLN A 103 -7.41 17.23 10.82
CA GLN A 103 -7.11 15.90 11.35
C GLN A 103 -5.74 15.84 12.04
N LEU A 104 -4.70 16.43 11.43
CA LEU A 104 -3.37 16.49 12.04
C LEU A 104 -3.36 17.38 13.31
N LEU A 105 -4.16 18.45 13.32
CA LEU A 105 -4.30 19.33 14.48
C LEU A 105 -5.11 18.71 15.63
N ALA A 106 -5.92 17.70 15.37
CA ALA A 106 -6.66 16.97 16.41
C ALA A 106 -5.73 16.14 17.30
N ALA A 107 -4.58 15.69 16.79
CA ALA A 107 -3.56 14.96 17.53
C ALA A 107 -2.13 15.40 17.12
N PRO A 108 -1.71 16.63 17.45
CA PRO A 108 -0.53 17.25 16.87
C PRO A 108 0.79 16.62 17.33
N ASP A 109 0.87 16.16 18.58
CA ASP A 109 2.06 15.47 19.09
C ASP A 109 2.25 14.12 18.41
N GLU A 110 1.16 13.40 18.14
CA GLU A 110 1.20 12.15 17.38
C GLU A 110 1.57 12.40 15.93
N ALA A 111 0.99 13.42 15.28
CA ALA A 111 1.39 13.82 13.93
C ALA A 111 2.91 14.07 13.84
N ILE A 112 3.45 14.91 14.72
CA ILE A 112 4.90 15.20 14.73
C ILE A 112 5.73 13.93 14.98
N ARG A 113 5.26 13.02 15.83
CA ARG A 113 5.89 11.71 16.04
C ARG A 113 5.88 10.88 14.76
N THR A 114 4.76 10.76 14.06
CA THR A 114 4.63 10.07 12.78
C THR A 114 5.58 10.65 11.72
N ARG A 115 5.73 11.98 11.67
CA ARG A 115 6.69 12.65 10.78
C ARG A 115 8.14 12.30 11.11
N ARG A 116 8.51 12.30 12.40
CA ARG A 116 9.87 11.97 12.88
C ARG A 116 10.23 10.51 12.68
N LEU A 117 9.23 9.63 12.78
CA LEU A 117 9.40 8.23 12.43
C LEU A 117 9.76 8.06 10.97
N GLY A 118 9.41 9.04 10.12
CA GLY A 118 9.89 9.23 8.77
C GLY A 118 9.74 7.97 7.94
N TRP A 119 8.80 7.95 7.00
CA TRP A 119 8.80 6.91 5.95
C TRP A 119 9.95 7.17 4.93
N THR A 120 11.16 7.47 5.43
CA THR A 120 12.35 6.99 4.75
C THR A 120 12.12 5.49 4.57
N GLY A 121 11.82 5.04 3.35
CA GLY A 121 11.53 3.65 2.99
C GLY A 121 12.70 2.70 3.21
N SER A 122 13.29 2.73 4.42
CA SER A 122 14.50 2.06 4.86
C SER A 122 14.68 2.20 6.39
N ARG A 123 13.62 2.03 7.19
CA ARG A 123 13.73 1.88 8.65
C ARG A 123 12.74 0.85 9.18
N HIS A 124 13.02 -0.43 8.93
CA HIS A 124 12.47 -1.52 9.73
C HIS A 124 13.65 -2.36 10.22
N THR A 125 13.97 -2.25 11.52
CA THR A 125 14.98 -3.07 12.23
C THR A 125 14.37 -4.33 12.84
N VAL A 126 13.20 -4.76 12.39
CA VAL A 126 12.66 -6.08 12.70
C VAL A 126 12.35 -6.76 11.37
N ASP A 127 13.30 -7.58 10.92
CA ASP A 127 13.15 -8.42 9.74
C ASP A 127 12.12 -9.51 10.07
N LEU A 128 10.90 -9.40 9.56
CA LEU A 128 10.17 -10.61 9.20
C LEU A 128 10.96 -11.24 8.05
N ASP A 129 11.42 -12.47 8.20
CA ASP A 129 12.14 -13.18 7.16
C ASP A 129 11.16 -13.95 6.25
N ALA A 130 11.68 -14.53 5.18
CA ALA A 130 10.87 -15.30 4.23
C ALA A 130 10.19 -16.52 4.89
N GLU A 131 10.74 -17.01 6.01
CA GLU A 131 10.22 -18.16 6.75
C GLU A 131 8.95 -17.81 7.54
N ALA A 132 8.97 -16.67 8.24
CA ALA A 132 7.78 -16.18 8.94
C ALA A 132 6.61 -15.90 7.97
N VAL A 133 6.91 -15.38 6.78
CA VAL A 133 5.90 -15.16 5.74
C VAL A 133 5.41 -16.47 5.15
N ALA A 134 6.30 -17.45 4.93
CA ALA A 134 5.90 -18.78 4.49
C ALA A 134 4.94 -19.43 5.50
N ALA A 135 5.24 -19.35 6.80
CA ALA A 135 4.38 -19.87 7.85
C ALA A 135 2.98 -19.23 7.84
N CYS A 136 2.90 -17.91 7.66
CA CYS A 136 1.62 -17.19 7.54
C CYS A 136 0.80 -17.67 6.33
N VAL A 137 1.43 -17.79 5.15
CA VAL A 137 0.75 -18.28 3.94
C VAL A 137 0.31 -19.73 4.10
N MET A 138 1.15 -20.59 4.69
CA MET A 138 0.80 -21.98 4.98
C MET A 138 -0.38 -22.08 5.95
N GLN A 139 -0.44 -21.22 6.97
CA GLN A 139 -1.57 -21.18 7.89
C GLN A 139 -2.87 -20.78 7.18
N ALA A 140 -2.83 -19.73 6.34
CA ALA A 140 -3.98 -19.32 5.55
C ALA A 140 -4.44 -20.43 4.57
N MET A 141 -3.50 -21.15 3.95
CA MET A 141 -3.80 -22.31 3.12
C MET A 141 -4.45 -23.44 3.92
N ALA A 142 -3.97 -23.72 5.13
CA ALA A 142 -4.54 -24.74 6.01
C ALA A 142 -5.98 -24.40 6.43
N ASP A 143 -6.26 -23.11 6.70
CA ASP A 143 -7.60 -22.64 7.02
C ASP A 143 -8.53 -22.77 5.81
N CYS A 144 -8.09 -22.36 4.61
CA CYS A 144 -8.86 -22.54 3.38
C CYS A 144 -9.13 -24.02 3.05
N LEU A 145 -8.17 -24.92 3.32
CA LEU A 145 -8.36 -26.37 3.15
C LEU A 145 -9.41 -26.91 4.14
N ARG A 146 -9.34 -26.47 5.40
CA ARG A 146 -10.28 -26.89 6.46
C ARG A 146 -11.71 -26.45 6.15
N GLU A 147 -11.87 -25.27 5.57
CA GLU A 147 -13.17 -24.71 5.16
C GLU A 147 -13.63 -25.19 3.78
N GLY A 148 -12.83 -25.99 3.07
CA GLY A 148 -13.18 -26.51 1.74
C GLY A 148 -13.14 -25.46 0.62
N LEU A 149 -12.49 -24.32 0.85
CA LEU A 149 -12.38 -23.21 -0.11
C LEU A 149 -11.34 -23.49 -1.20
N ILE A 150 -10.37 -24.37 -0.92
CA ILE A 150 -9.37 -24.84 -1.89
C ILE A 150 -9.27 -26.37 -1.85
N PRO A 151 -8.92 -27.03 -2.97
CA PRO A 151 -8.93 -28.50 -3.06
C PRO A 151 -7.75 -29.13 -2.31
N THR A 152 -7.94 -30.35 -1.80
CA THR A 152 -6.86 -31.15 -1.21
C THR A 152 -5.94 -31.69 -2.31
N THR A 153 -4.83 -31.02 -2.57
CA THR A 153 -3.82 -31.41 -3.56
C THR A 153 -2.41 -31.10 -3.06
N GLY A 154 -1.39 -31.47 -3.85
CA GLY A 154 -0.01 -31.11 -3.57
C GLY A 154 0.27 -29.66 -3.93
N TYR A 155 0.69 -28.86 -2.95
CA TYR A 155 1.08 -27.46 -3.11
C TYR A 155 2.59 -27.29 -2.89
N ASP A 156 3.24 -26.50 -3.73
CA ASP A 156 4.62 -26.03 -3.55
C ASP A 156 4.60 -24.51 -3.36
N LEU A 157 5.10 -24.02 -2.22
CA LEU A 157 5.15 -22.60 -1.89
C LEU A 157 6.59 -22.09 -2.00
N LYS A 158 6.77 -21.01 -2.77
CA LYS A 158 8.03 -20.27 -2.82
C LYS A 158 7.79 -18.84 -2.42
N VAL A 159 8.51 -18.39 -1.40
CA VAL A 159 8.46 -17.01 -0.91
C VAL A 159 9.72 -16.29 -1.39
N ARG A 160 9.55 -15.13 -2.00
CA ARG A 160 10.67 -14.25 -2.38
C ARG A 160 10.40 -12.85 -1.85
N PRO A 161 11.43 -12.17 -1.30
CA PRO A 161 11.31 -10.75 -1.04
C PRO A 161 11.03 -10.02 -2.37
N ASP A 162 10.13 -9.06 -2.33
CA ASP A 162 9.81 -8.15 -3.40
C ASP A 162 10.10 -6.73 -2.89
N ASP A 163 11.24 -6.20 -3.27
CA ASP A 163 11.78 -4.93 -2.76
C ASP A 163 11.35 -3.73 -3.63
N GLY A 164 10.23 -3.85 -4.34
CA GLY A 164 9.71 -2.79 -5.21
C GLY A 164 9.31 -1.53 -4.43
N PHE A 165 9.86 -0.38 -4.84
CA PHE A 165 9.41 0.97 -4.44
C PHE A 165 9.44 1.28 -2.92
N GLY A 166 10.28 0.60 -2.14
CA GLY A 166 10.48 0.91 -0.71
C GLY A 166 9.38 0.39 0.23
N ILE A 167 8.49 -0.47 -0.27
CA ILE A 167 7.62 -1.33 0.54
C ILE A 167 8.26 -2.71 0.51
N ARG A 168 8.64 -3.29 1.66
CA ARG A 168 8.99 -4.71 1.70
C ARG A 168 7.73 -5.52 1.43
N GLY A 169 7.63 -6.07 0.23
CA GLY A 169 6.65 -7.08 -0.14
C GLY A 169 7.27 -8.47 -0.09
N TYR A 170 6.43 -9.49 -0.07
CA TYR A 170 6.84 -10.85 -0.40
C TYR A 170 5.95 -11.35 -1.51
N ARG A 171 6.60 -11.80 -2.58
CA ARG A 171 5.94 -12.55 -3.63
C ARG A 171 5.95 -14.03 -3.27
N CYS A 172 4.76 -14.55 -3.01
CA CYS A 172 4.52 -15.94 -2.68
C CYS A 172 3.93 -16.63 -3.90
N VAL A 173 4.69 -17.56 -4.48
CA VAL A 173 4.29 -18.35 -5.64
C VAL A 173 3.86 -19.73 -5.16
N VAL A 174 2.58 -20.03 -5.30
CA VAL A 174 1.97 -21.33 -5.01
C VAL A 174 1.84 -22.10 -6.33
N THR A 175 2.48 -23.25 -6.42
CA THR A 175 2.39 -24.14 -7.58
C THR A 175 1.60 -25.39 -7.21
N LEU A 176 0.64 -25.77 -8.05
CA LEU A 176 -0.17 -26.98 -7.84
C LEU A 176 -0.48 -27.70 -9.16
N GLY A 177 -0.85 -28.97 -9.07
CA GLY A 177 -1.15 -29.83 -10.23
C GLY A 177 -2.59 -29.71 -10.73
N LEU A 178 -3.11 -28.49 -10.90
CA LEU A 178 -4.46 -28.24 -11.42
C LEU A 178 -4.42 -27.37 -12.68
N GLU A 179 -5.54 -27.36 -13.42
CA GLU A 179 -5.75 -26.51 -14.59
C GLU A 179 -5.90 -25.03 -14.22
N ASP A 180 -5.71 -24.14 -15.19
CA ASP A 180 -5.61 -22.69 -14.97
C ASP A 180 -6.86 -22.07 -14.32
N ASP A 181 -8.06 -22.55 -14.67
CA ASP A 181 -9.32 -22.10 -14.07
C ASP A 181 -9.41 -22.49 -12.59
N ALA A 182 -8.89 -23.65 -12.21
CA ALA A 182 -8.81 -24.06 -10.82
C ALA A 182 -7.73 -23.26 -10.05
N CYS A 183 -6.60 -22.94 -10.70
CA CYS A 183 -5.61 -22.02 -10.14
C CYS A 183 -6.18 -20.62 -9.89
N GLY A 184 -7.09 -20.13 -10.75
CA GLY A 184 -7.80 -18.87 -10.57
C GLY A 184 -8.62 -18.82 -9.27
N ARG A 185 -9.43 -19.87 -9.02
CA ARG A 185 -10.25 -19.97 -7.79
C ARG A 185 -9.40 -20.10 -6.53
N VAL A 186 -8.33 -20.88 -6.59
CA VAL A 186 -7.36 -21.00 -5.47
C VAL A 186 -6.70 -19.65 -5.17
N ARG A 187 -6.33 -18.89 -6.21
CA ARG A 187 -5.76 -17.55 -6.06
C ARG A 187 -6.72 -16.61 -5.33
N GLU A 188 -7.97 -16.57 -5.76
CA GLU A 188 -9.00 -15.71 -5.18
C GLU A 188 -9.27 -16.04 -3.70
N ALA A 189 -9.39 -17.34 -3.38
CA ALA A 189 -9.57 -17.79 -2.00
C ALA A 189 -8.40 -17.37 -1.09
N LEU A 190 -7.16 -17.60 -1.54
CA LEU A 190 -5.96 -17.25 -0.76
C LEU A 190 -5.75 -15.74 -0.63
N GLN A 191 -6.01 -14.97 -1.69
CA GLN A 191 -5.97 -13.51 -1.63
C GLN A 191 -6.99 -12.96 -0.64
N THR A 192 -8.19 -13.56 -0.59
CA THR A 192 -9.25 -13.18 0.34
C THR A 192 -8.89 -13.53 1.78
N ALA A 193 -8.38 -14.74 2.03
CA ALA A 193 -7.95 -15.19 3.36
C ALA A 193 -6.79 -14.36 3.94
N LEU A 194 -5.96 -13.77 3.07
CA LEU A 194 -4.86 -12.89 3.47
C LEU A 194 -5.27 -11.43 3.64
N VAL A 195 -6.52 -11.05 3.34
CA VAL A 195 -7.01 -9.67 3.55
C VAL A 195 -6.79 -9.18 4.99
N PRO A 196 -7.07 -9.95 6.06
CA PRO A 196 -6.80 -9.50 7.44
C PRO A 196 -5.33 -9.19 7.70
N TRP A 197 -4.42 -9.97 7.11
CA TRP A 197 -2.97 -9.82 7.25
C TRP A 197 -2.44 -8.64 6.43
N ASN A 198 -2.94 -8.48 5.20
CA ASN A 198 -2.62 -7.34 4.34
C ASN A 198 -3.31 -6.04 4.82
N ARG A 199 -4.39 -6.12 5.62
CA ARG A 199 -4.99 -5.00 6.36
C ARG A 199 -4.19 -4.66 7.63
N ALA A 200 -3.58 -5.66 8.28
CA ALA A 200 -2.73 -5.50 9.46
C ALA A 200 -1.36 -4.87 9.16
N VAL A 201 -1.07 -4.50 7.90
CA VAL A 201 -0.01 -3.55 7.52
C VAL A 201 -0.12 -2.22 8.28
N VAL A 202 -1.29 -1.95 8.87
CA VAL A 202 -1.55 -0.85 9.81
C VAL A 202 -1.94 -1.40 11.19
N ARG A 203 -1.06 -2.15 11.86
CA ARG A 203 -1.20 -2.45 13.30
C ARG A 203 -0.01 -1.86 14.04
N ASP A 204 -0.28 -1.10 15.09
CA ASP A 204 0.71 -0.52 16.02
C ASP A 204 1.78 0.41 15.38
N GLY A 205 1.51 0.96 14.20
CA GLY A 205 2.43 1.89 13.52
C GLY A 205 3.68 1.24 12.94
N ALA A 206 3.75 -0.10 12.93
CA ALA A 206 4.80 -0.86 12.27
C ALA A 206 4.34 -1.30 10.86
N ALA A 207 5.20 -1.17 9.85
CA ALA A 207 4.88 -1.68 8.52
C ALA A 207 5.02 -3.20 8.52
N HIS A 208 3.91 -3.91 8.32
CA HIS A 208 3.97 -5.34 8.00
C HIS A 208 4.17 -5.52 6.49
N PRO A 209 4.86 -6.60 6.07
CA PRO A 209 5.17 -6.76 4.67
C PRO A 209 3.94 -7.18 3.85
N LEU A 210 3.83 -6.64 2.64
CA LEU A 210 2.72 -6.94 1.73
C LEU A 210 2.89 -8.34 1.14
N VAL A 211 1.94 -9.25 1.40
CA VAL A 211 1.99 -10.60 0.83
C VAL A 211 1.21 -10.64 -0.48
N GLN A 212 1.93 -10.79 -1.59
CA GLN A 212 1.36 -11.01 -2.91
C GLN A 212 1.31 -12.49 -3.23
N ILE A 213 0.12 -13.02 -3.55
CA ILE A 213 -0.07 -14.42 -3.95
C ILE A 213 -0.17 -14.54 -5.46
N GLU A 214 0.66 -15.42 -6.00
CA GLU A 214 0.52 -15.96 -7.35
C GLU A 214 0.26 -17.45 -7.29
N VAL A 215 -0.66 -17.93 -8.11
CA VAL A 215 -1.03 -19.34 -8.18
C VAL A 215 -0.92 -19.81 -9.62
N ARG A 216 -0.15 -20.89 -9.85
CA ARG A 216 0.15 -21.41 -11.19
C ARG A 216 0.05 -22.94 -11.25
N GLY A 217 -0.27 -23.45 -12.44
CA GLY A 217 -0.24 -24.87 -12.75
C GLY A 217 1.19 -25.41 -12.86
N ARG A 218 1.41 -26.66 -12.44
CA ARG A 218 2.74 -27.31 -12.47
C ARG A 218 3.36 -27.38 -13.88
N GLY A 219 2.53 -27.41 -14.92
CA GLY A 219 2.96 -27.40 -16.33
C GLY A 219 3.54 -26.06 -16.81
N GLU A 220 3.16 -24.95 -16.18
CA GLU A 220 3.67 -23.60 -16.51
C GLU A 220 5.00 -23.31 -15.80
N ALA A 221 5.18 -23.83 -14.58
CA ALA A 221 6.39 -23.67 -13.79
C ALA A 221 7.63 -24.40 -14.38
N ALA A 222 7.40 -25.45 -15.19
CA ALA A 222 8.46 -26.19 -15.89
C ALA A 222 8.99 -25.44 -17.13
N ARG A 223 8.15 -24.65 -17.82
CA ARG A 223 8.54 -23.94 -19.06
C ARG A 223 9.48 -22.75 -18.83
N ARG A 224 9.50 -22.17 -17.62
CA ARG A 224 10.36 -21.01 -17.26
C ARG A 224 11.67 -21.38 -16.54
N ARG A 225 12.02 -22.67 -16.41
CA ARG A 225 13.34 -23.10 -15.91
C ARG A 225 14.30 -23.49 -17.04
N SER A 226 13.87 -23.36 -18.29
CA SER A 226 14.65 -23.71 -19.49
C SER A 226 15.09 -22.47 -20.28
N ASP A 227 14.77 -21.27 -19.79
CA ASP A 227 15.26 -19.95 -20.23
C ASP A 227 16.06 -19.32 -19.07
#